data_AF-A0A3M1RQS1-F1
#
_entry.id   AF-A0A3M1RQS1-F1
#
_cell.length_a   1.000
_cell.length_b   1.000
_cell.length_c   1.000
_cell.angle_alpha   90.00
_cell.angle_beta   90.00
_cell.angle_gamma   90.00
#
_symmetry.space_group_name_H-M   'P 1'
#
loop_
_entity.id
_entity.type
_entity.pdbx_description
1 polymer ?
#
loop_
_entity_poly.entity_id
_entity_poly.type
_entity_poly.pdbx_seq_one_letter_code
_entity_poly.pdbx_strand_id
1 'polypeptide(L)'
;MLPYELSCEQYVEHLLQWCRHHAAAEEDDDVRMVGIVGAGLMGTAIAAVHLAADKEVILLDNNRDARESARARVQEELRLQGCDLPQQAAAKLRTTDDVRELAECDLVVESIVEKPDVKQALYRELEAVVS
;
A
#
# COMPACT_ATOMS: atom_id res chain seq x y z
N MET A 1 19.30 -18.84 -23.43
CA MET A 1 19.75 -17.89 -24.48
C MET A 1 18.55 -17.00 -24.77
N LEU A 2 18.49 -15.80 -24.19
CA LEU A 2 17.33 -14.91 -24.30
C LEU A 2 17.24 -14.33 -25.74
N PRO A 3 16.03 -14.12 -26.28
CA PRO A 3 15.83 -13.72 -27.66
C PRO A 3 16.08 -12.22 -27.81
N TYR A 4 17.15 -11.83 -28.49
CA TYR A 4 17.50 -10.45 -28.80
C TYR A 4 16.66 -9.83 -29.94
N GLU A 5 15.52 -10.43 -30.31
CA GLU A 5 14.71 -10.05 -31.48
C GLU A 5 13.32 -9.49 -31.13
N LEU A 6 12.97 -9.34 -29.86
CA LEU A 6 11.66 -8.79 -29.46
C LEU A 6 11.62 -7.27 -29.68
N SER A 7 10.50 -6.79 -30.21
CA SER A 7 10.18 -5.35 -30.18
C SER A 7 9.97 -4.88 -28.72
N CYS A 8 10.14 -3.59 -28.46
CA CYS A 8 9.90 -3.03 -27.12
C CYS A 8 8.50 -3.37 -26.59
N GLU A 9 7.49 -3.36 -27.47
CA GLU A 9 6.10 -3.70 -27.12
C GLU A 9 5.97 -5.17 -26.70
N GLN A 10 6.54 -6.10 -27.48
CA GLN A 10 6.53 -7.53 -27.17
C GLN A 10 7.29 -7.83 -25.87
N TYR A 11 8.38 -7.11 -25.61
CA TYR A 11 9.13 -7.24 -24.37
C TYR A 11 8.31 -6.76 -23.15
N VAL A 12 7.61 -5.63 -23.27
CA VAL A 12 6.70 -5.13 -22.23
C VAL A 12 5.56 -6.11 -21.98
N GLU A 13 4.92 -6.64 -23.03
CA GLU A 13 3.86 -7.65 -22.88
C GLU A 13 4.37 -8.91 -22.18
N HIS A 14 5.57 -9.37 -22.56
CA HIS A 14 6.19 -10.53 -21.94
C HIS A 14 6.51 -10.28 -20.45
N LEU A 15 7.03 -9.10 -20.09
CA LEU A 15 7.22 -8.71 -18.69
C LEU A 15 5.90 -8.64 -17.94
N LEU A 16 4.86 -8.06 -18.53
CA LEU A 16 3.53 -7.97 -17.90
C LEU A 16 2.92 -9.36 -17.69
N GLN A 17 3.09 -10.28 -18.64
CA GLN A 17 2.67 -11.67 -18.50
C GLN A 17 3.46 -12.38 -17.38
N TRP A 18 4.77 -12.17 -17.32
CA TRP A 18 5.63 -12.70 -16.26
C TRP A 18 5.19 -12.20 -14.88
N CYS A 19 4.93 -10.90 -14.73
CA CYS A 19 4.43 -10.32 -13.48
C CYS A 19 3.08 -10.93 -13.07
N ARG A 20 2.12 -11.08 -13.99
CA ARG A 20 0.81 -11.69 -13.69
C ARG A 20 0.92 -13.14 -13.25
N HIS A 21 1.81 -13.90 -13.89
CA HIS A 21 2.02 -15.30 -13.53
C HIS A 21 2.58 -15.46 -12.11
N HIS A 22 3.43 -14.54 -11.65
CA HIS A 22 3.98 -14.57 -10.29
C HIS A 22 3.03 -13.94 -9.26
N ALA A 23 2.18 -12.99 -9.65
CA ALA A 23 1.17 -12.40 -8.79
C ALA A 23 0.05 -13.37 -8.39
N ALA A 24 -0.27 -14.36 -9.24
CA ALA A 24 -1.29 -15.38 -8.96
C ALA A 24 -0.78 -16.62 -8.21
N ALA A 25 0.53 -16.71 -7.96
CA ALA A 25 1.17 -17.92 -7.42
C ALA A 25 1.27 -17.93 -5.87
N GLU A 26 1.06 -16.79 -5.23
CA GLU A 26 1.01 -16.65 -3.77
C GLU A 26 -0.33 -16.05 -3.36
N GLU A 27 -1.37 -16.90 -3.29
CA GLU A 27 -2.59 -16.54 -2.55
C GLU A 27 -2.27 -16.60 -1.05
N ASP A 28 -1.81 -15.47 -0.49
CA ASP A 28 -1.78 -15.29 0.96
C ASP A 28 -3.18 -14.83 1.40
N ASP A 29 -4.09 -15.79 1.49
CA ASP A 29 -5.52 -15.58 1.74
C ASP A 29 -5.81 -15.05 3.17
N ASP A 30 -4.79 -14.89 4.02
CA ASP A 30 -4.97 -14.50 5.43
C ASP A 30 -4.67 -13.02 5.73
N VAL A 31 -4.06 -12.25 4.82
CA VAL A 31 -3.87 -10.80 5.04
C VAL A 31 -5.21 -10.10 4.91
N ARG A 32 -5.80 -9.69 6.04
CA ARG A 32 -7.10 -9.00 6.11
C ARG A 32 -6.94 -7.51 6.36
N MET A 33 -5.98 -7.13 7.20
CA MET A 33 -5.74 -5.74 7.59
C MET A 33 -4.29 -5.32 7.30
N VAL A 34 -4.14 -4.18 6.63
CA VAL A 34 -2.84 -3.65 6.22
C VAL A 34 -2.59 -2.28 6.87
N GLY A 35 -1.48 -2.18 7.59
CA GLY A 35 -0.95 -0.95 8.12
C GLY A 35 -0.04 -0.28 7.09
N ILE A 36 -0.21 1.01 6.86
CA ILE A 36 0.65 1.78 5.95
C ILE A 36 1.18 2.98 6.71
N VAL A 37 2.51 3.09 6.79
CA VAL A 37 3.18 4.18 7.51
C VAL A 37 3.63 5.27 6.55
N GLY A 38 2.97 6.41 6.63
CA GLY A 38 3.15 7.58 5.78
C GLY A 38 1.93 7.82 4.89
N ALA A 39 1.22 8.93 5.08
CA ALA A 39 0.10 9.41 4.27
C ALA A 39 0.57 10.34 3.13
N GLY A 40 1.80 10.11 2.66
CA GLY A 40 2.38 10.77 1.49
C GLY A 40 1.82 10.23 0.17
N LEU A 41 2.44 10.61 -0.95
CA LEU A 41 1.99 10.20 -2.29
C LEU A 41 1.97 8.68 -2.45
N MET A 42 3.07 8.02 -2.08
CA MET A 42 3.20 6.57 -2.21
C MET A 42 2.28 5.84 -1.23
N GLY A 43 2.21 6.26 0.03
CA GLY A 43 1.33 5.61 0.99
C GLY A 43 -0.15 5.71 0.63
N THR A 44 -0.62 6.82 0.05
CA THR A 44 -2.00 6.91 -0.45
C THR A 44 -2.25 6.01 -1.66
N ALA A 45 -1.28 5.87 -2.57
CA ALA A 45 -1.40 4.96 -3.72
C ALA A 45 -1.37 3.48 -3.30
N ILE A 46 -0.50 3.12 -2.35
CA ILE A 46 -0.45 1.77 -1.77
C ILE A 46 -1.76 1.46 -1.04
N ALA A 47 -2.30 2.41 -0.27
CA ALA A 47 -3.59 2.27 0.40
C ALA A 47 -4.72 2.02 -0.60
N ALA A 48 -4.74 2.76 -1.71
CA ALA A 48 -5.72 2.57 -2.78
C ALA A 48 -5.67 1.14 -3.35
N VAL A 49 -4.49 0.62 -3.65
CA VAL A 49 -4.34 -0.75 -4.18
C VAL A 49 -4.89 -1.81 -3.22
N HIS A 50 -4.62 -1.70 -1.92
CA HIS A 50 -5.11 -2.65 -0.92
C HIS A 50 -6.63 -2.55 -0.71
N LEU A 51 -7.18 -1.33 -0.72
CA LEU A 51 -8.63 -1.13 -0.68
C LEU A 51 -9.32 -1.69 -1.94
N ALA A 52 -8.70 -1.55 -3.11
CA ALA A 52 -9.19 -2.13 -4.36
C ALA A 52 -9.21 -3.67 -4.32
N ALA A 53 -8.29 -4.27 -3.55
CA ALA A 53 -8.25 -5.69 -3.23
C ALA A 53 -9.14 -6.09 -2.04
N ASP A 54 -10.09 -5.23 -1.63
CA ASP A 54 -11.07 -5.44 -0.56
C ASP A 54 -10.49 -5.61 0.86
N LYS A 55 -9.26 -5.15 1.11
CA LYS A 55 -8.60 -5.23 2.43
C LYS A 55 -8.96 -4.05 3.33
N GLU A 56 -8.84 -4.24 4.65
CA GLU A 56 -8.91 -3.15 5.62
C GLU A 56 -7.57 -2.41 5.68
N VAL A 57 -7.59 -1.08 5.78
CA VAL A 57 -6.37 -0.27 5.74
C VAL A 57 -6.34 0.74 6.89
N ILE A 58 -5.24 0.70 7.65
CA ILE A 58 -4.88 1.74 8.62
C ILE A 58 -3.71 2.54 8.07
N LEU A 59 -3.93 3.83 7.82
CA LEU A 59 -2.91 4.76 7.34
C LEU A 59 -2.39 5.63 8.49
N LEU A 60 -1.17 5.34 8.94
CA LEU A 60 -0.48 6.04 10.02
C LEU A 60 0.31 7.23 9.45
N ASP A 61 0.16 8.43 10.01
CA ASP A 61 1.06 9.55 9.74
C ASP A 61 1.08 10.52 10.93
N ASN A 62 2.23 11.05 11.32
CA ASN A 62 2.30 12.01 12.42
C ASN A 62 1.86 13.43 12.01
N ASN A 63 1.82 13.73 10.71
CA ASN A 63 1.38 15.00 10.16
C ASN A 63 -0.15 15.02 10.03
N ARG A 64 -0.79 15.92 10.78
CA ARG A 64 -2.25 16.08 10.80
C ARG A 64 -2.84 16.40 9.42
N ASP A 65 -2.22 17.31 8.67
CA ASP A 65 -2.72 17.74 7.36
C ASP A 65 -2.62 16.59 6.33
N ALA A 66 -1.56 15.77 6.43
CA ALA A 66 -1.42 14.57 5.62
C ALA A 66 -2.57 13.58 5.91
N ARG A 67 -2.90 13.34 7.18
CA ARG A 67 -4.04 12.48 7.57
C ARG A 67 -5.38 13.02 7.09
N GLU A 68 -5.64 14.32 7.28
CA GLU A 68 -6.91 14.94 6.87
C GLU A 68 -7.13 14.90 5.37
N SER A 69 -6.07 15.09 4.58
CA SER A 69 -6.13 15.02 3.11
C SER A 69 -6.08 13.59 2.56
N ALA A 70 -5.62 12.61 3.34
CA ALA A 70 -5.36 11.25 2.88
C ALA A 70 -6.57 10.59 2.21
N ARG A 71 -7.76 10.70 2.82
CA ARG A 71 -8.99 10.08 2.29
C ARG A 71 -9.30 10.55 0.87
N ALA A 72 -9.23 11.84 0.61
CA ALA A 72 -9.48 12.41 -0.71
C ALA A 72 -8.42 11.95 -1.73
N ARG A 73 -7.16 11.87 -1.30
CA ARG A 73 -6.05 11.42 -2.15
C ARG A 73 -6.19 9.95 -2.52
N VAL A 74 -6.52 9.08 -1.56
CA VAL A 74 -6.79 7.66 -1.81
C VAL A 74 -7.96 7.49 -2.79
N GLN A 75 -9.03 8.27 -2.66
CA GLN A 75 -10.15 8.25 -3.60
C GLN A 75 -9.74 8.64 -5.02
N GLU A 76 -8.87 9.64 -5.15
CA GLU A 76 -8.33 10.03 -6.46
C GLU A 76 -7.45 8.92 -7.07
N GLU A 77 -6.58 8.29 -6.28
CA GLU A 77 -5.75 7.15 -6.74
C GLU A 77 -6.60 5.98 -7.23
N LEU A 78 -7.68 5.64 -6.52
CA LEU A 78 -8.64 4.61 -6.94
C LEU A 78 -9.29 4.95 -8.29
N ARG A 79 -9.71 6.21 -8.45
CA ARG A 79 -10.31 6.70 -9.71
C ARG A 79 -9.31 6.60 -10.86
N LEU A 80 -8.05 6.96 -10.64
CA LEU A 80 -6.98 6.85 -11.65
C LEU A 80 -6.70 5.41 -12.06
N GLN A 81 -6.90 4.45 -11.16
CA GLN A 81 -6.77 3.01 -11.43
C GLN A 81 -8.00 2.40 -12.12
N GLY A 82 -9.05 3.21 -12.38
CA GLY A 82 -10.31 2.72 -12.97
C GLY A 82 -11.15 1.90 -11.98
N CYS A 83 -10.86 1.99 -10.69
CA CYS A 83 -11.62 1.35 -9.63
C CYS A 83 -12.64 2.33 -9.08
N ASP A 84 -13.88 2.29 -9.58
CA ASP A 84 -15.02 2.89 -8.89
C ASP A 84 -15.40 1.97 -7.73
N LEU A 85 -14.66 2.11 -6.62
CA LEU A 85 -15.01 1.35 -5.43
C LEU A 85 -16.39 1.79 -4.92
N PRO A 86 -17.25 0.84 -4.50
CA PRO A 86 -18.46 1.19 -3.79
C PRO A 86 -18.10 2.07 -2.59
N GLN A 87 -18.98 2.99 -2.22
CA GLN A 87 -18.80 3.86 -1.05
C GLN A 87 -18.42 3.10 0.24
N GLN A 88 -18.72 1.80 0.28
CA GLN A 88 -18.36 0.83 1.32
C GLN A 88 -16.85 0.57 1.45
N ALA A 89 -16.06 0.59 0.37
CA ALA A 89 -14.61 0.36 0.47
C ALA A 89 -13.90 1.57 1.09
N ALA A 90 -14.41 2.79 0.89
CA ALA A 90 -13.91 3.95 1.62
C ALA A 90 -14.12 3.82 3.15
N ALA A 91 -15.10 3.04 3.59
CA ALA A 91 -15.32 2.77 5.01
C ALA A 91 -14.24 1.86 5.62
N LYS A 92 -13.50 1.10 4.80
CA LYS A 92 -12.38 0.25 5.22
C LYS A 92 -11.05 1.00 5.41
N LEU A 93 -11.04 2.32 5.18
CA LEU A 93 -9.88 3.18 5.41
C LEU A 93 -10.02 3.94 6.74
N ARG A 94 -9.08 3.72 7.65
CA ARG A 94 -8.85 4.52 8.86
C ARG A 94 -7.52 5.25 8.76
N THR A 95 -7.43 6.43 9.36
CA THR A 95 -6.18 7.19 9.52
C THR A 95 -5.90 7.38 11.00
N THR A 96 -4.64 7.28 11.42
CA THR A 96 -4.24 7.45 12.82
C THR A 96 -2.86 8.11 12.93
N ASP A 97 -2.53 8.67 14.09
CA ASP A 97 -1.17 9.04 14.49
C ASP A 97 -0.60 8.14 15.60
N ASP A 98 -1.34 7.10 15.99
CA ASP A 98 -0.91 6.16 17.01
C ASP A 98 -0.37 4.87 16.38
N VAL A 99 0.95 4.68 16.47
CA VAL A 99 1.63 3.48 15.97
C VAL A 99 1.08 2.20 16.58
N ARG A 100 0.53 2.25 17.80
CA ARG A 100 -0.01 1.07 18.51
C ARG A 100 -1.24 0.48 17.83
N GLU A 101 -1.98 1.27 17.05
CA GLU A 101 -3.12 0.77 16.26
C GLU A 101 -2.67 -0.20 15.16
N LEU A 102 -1.38 -0.23 14.80
CA LEU A 102 -0.85 -1.17 13.82
C LEU A 102 -0.65 -2.59 14.37
N ALA A 103 -0.82 -2.81 15.68
CA ALA A 103 -0.79 -4.15 16.28
C ALA A 103 -1.92 -5.06 15.75
N GLU A 104 -2.98 -4.49 15.17
CA GLU A 104 -4.10 -5.22 14.58
C GLU A 104 -3.84 -5.65 13.13
N CYS A 105 -2.74 -5.20 12.51
CA CYS A 105 -2.45 -5.43 11.09
C CYS A 105 -1.67 -6.73 10.87
N ASP A 106 -2.05 -7.48 9.84
CA ASP A 106 -1.34 -8.69 9.40
C ASP A 106 -0.09 -8.35 8.58
N LEU A 107 -0.09 -7.16 7.95
CA LEU A 107 1.00 -6.64 7.15
C LEU A 107 1.19 -5.15 7.43
N VAL A 108 2.44 -4.70 7.61
CA VAL A 108 2.78 -3.27 7.70
C VAL A 108 3.76 -2.87 6.61
N VAL A 109 3.42 -1.82 5.86
CA VAL A 109 4.21 -1.26 4.77
C VAL A 109 4.69 0.14 5.14
N GLU A 110 6.01 0.36 5.14
CA GLU A 110 6.61 1.66 5.37
C GLU A 110 6.73 2.46 4.07
N SER A 111 6.30 3.72 4.12
CA SER A 111 6.34 4.68 3.01
C SER A 111 6.54 6.12 3.54
N ILE A 112 7.51 6.30 4.43
CA ILE A 112 7.93 7.60 4.96
C ILE A 112 9.07 8.21 4.13
N VAL A 113 9.58 9.35 4.60
CA VAL A 113 10.71 10.04 3.96
C VAL A 113 11.96 9.14 3.92
N GLU A 114 12.69 9.20 2.80
CA GLU A 114 13.92 8.42 2.57
C GLU A 114 15.11 9.01 3.35
N LYS A 115 15.05 8.89 4.67
CA LYS A 115 16.10 9.28 5.62
C LYS A 115 16.41 8.10 6.55
N PRO A 116 17.62 7.53 6.49
CA PRO A 116 17.94 6.30 7.22
C PRO A 116 17.72 6.38 8.73
N ASP A 117 18.07 7.50 9.35
CA ASP A 117 17.88 7.76 10.78
C ASP A 117 16.39 7.75 11.17
N VAL A 118 15.55 8.36 10.35
CA VAL A 118 14.09 8.41 10.57
C VAL A 118 13.48 7.00 10.40
N LYS A 119 13.86 6.26 9.35
CA LYS A 119 13.37 4.89 9.13
C LYS A 119 13.80 3.93 10.23
N GLN A 120 15.06 4.01 10.68
CA GLN A 120 15.55 3.19 11.79
C GLN A 120 14.81 3.47 13.10
N ALA A 121 14.48 4.75 13.38
CA ALA A 121 13.67 5.09 14.54
C ALA A 121 12.26 4.46 14.43
N LEU A 122 11.61 4.63 13.28
CA LEU A 122 10.31 4.04 13.01
C LEU A 122 10.32 2.50 13.15
N TYR A 123 11.31 1.81 12.59
CA TYR A 123 11.37 0.34 12.70
C TYR A 123 11.48 -0.13 14.14
N ARG A 124 12.21 0.58 15.02
CA ARG A 124 12.24 0.25 16.45
C ARG A 124 10.89 0.42 17.13
N GLU A 125 10.12 1.44 16.73
CA GLU A 125 8.75 1.64 17.23
C GLU A 125 7.82 0.53 16.74
N LEU A 126 7.94 0.13 15.47
CA LEU A 126 7.15 -0.95 14.88
C LEU A 126 7.49 -2.32 15.47
N GLU A 127 8.77 -2.65 15.68
CA GLU A 127 9.22 -3.90 16.31
C GLU A 127 8.65 -4.09 17.73
N ALA A 128 8.31 -2.99 18.42
CA ALA A 128 7.71 -3.05 19.75
C ALA A 128 6.19 -3.31 19.72
N VAL A 129 5.55 -3.20 18.56
CA VAL A 129 4.09 -3.22 18.39
C VAL A 129 3.63 -4.39 17.51
N VAL A 130 4.38 -4.70 16.47
CA VAL A 130 4.05 -5.72 15.45
C VAL A 130 4.89 -6.97 15.73
N SER A 131 4.31 -8.16 15.58
CA SER A 131 4.93 -9.46 15.96
C SER A 131 4.93 -10.48 14.83
#